data_AF-A0AAN8Q1Q2-F1
#
_entry.id   AF-A0AAN8Q1Q2-F1
#
_cell.length_a   1.000
_cell.length_b   1.000
_cell.length_c   1.000
_cell.angle_alpha   90.00
_cell.angle_beta   90.00
_cell.angle_gamma   90.00
#
_symmetry.space_group_name_H-M   'P 1'
#
loop_
_entity.id
_entity.type
_entity.pdbx_description
1 polymer ?
#
loop_
_entity_poly.entity_id
_entity_poly.type
_entity_poly.pdbx_seq_one_letter_code
_entity_poly.pdbx_strand_id
1 'polypeptide(L)'
;MASRTFKQDMPPKGGFGPIEWTKGVPKPKWSGYKQFSVFTGFTLASWAIWYRGELVRRREMLEMREARIAVYPLIEAERHRLYLMHCRKNRDEENELMKNHPGWITGTLYGKRPYHNVRGRFIDQSCESFYAHNKPKDMTDNTDSKFYHDLWK
;
A
#
# COMPACT_ATOMS: atom_id res chain seq x y z
N MET A 1 97.81 25.03 -37.39
CA MET A 1 96.73 24.21 -36.80
C MET A 1 95.42 24.98 -36.96
N ALA A 2 94.54 24.58 -37.88
CA ALA A 2 93.26 25.24 -38.09
C ALA A 2 92.31 24.96 -36.91
N SER A 3 91.85 26.01 -36.22
CA SER A 3 90.90 25.93 -35.11
C SER A 3 89.50 25.58 -35.65
N ARG A 4 88.98 24.39 -35.34
CA ARG A 4 87.58 24.03 -35.62
C ARG A 4 86.68 24.72 -34.58
N THR A 5 85.83 25.63 -35.03
CA THR A 5 84.86 26.32 -34.17
C THR A 5 83.72 25.38 -33.80
N PHE A 6 83.68 24.90 -32.56
CA PHE A 6 82.55 24.13 -32.03
C PHE A 6 81.49 25.08 -31.46
N LYS A 7 80.25 24.96 -31.94
CA LYS A 7 79.10 25.67 -31.36
C LYS A 7 78.46 24.75 -30.33
N GLN A 8 78.81 24.96 -29.07
CA GLN A 8 78.24 24.22 -27.95
C GLN A 8 76.88 24.82 -27.58
N ASP A 9 75.87 23.97 -27.38
CA ASP A 9 74.58 24.42 -26.82
C ASP A 9 74.79 24.75 -25.35
N MET A 10 74.63 26.03 -25.03
CA MET A 10 74.78 26.57 -23.68
C MET A 10 73.44 27.14 -23.23
N PRO A 11 73.13 27.11 -21.92
CA PRO A 11 71.99 27.83 -21.41
C PRO A 11 72.10 29.32 -21.77
N PRO A 12 70.98 30.02 -21.96
CA PRO A 12 70.99 31.44 -22.26
C PRO A 12 71.77 32.20 -21.18
N LYS A 13 72.44 33.30 -21.57
CA LYS A 13 73.16 34.17 -20.63
C LYS A 13 72.16 34.76 -19.63
N GLY A 14 72.09 34.19 -18.42
CA GLY A 14 71.06 34.48 -17.41
C GLY A 14 70.37 33.26 -16.82
N GLY A 15 70.57 32.06 -17.38
CA GLY A 15 69.95 30.81 -16.90
C GLY A 15 68.49 30.64 -17.34
N PHE A 16 67.90 29.49 -17.02
CA PHE A 16 66.46 29.26 -17.20
C PHE A 16 65.66 29.88 -16.05
N GLY A 17 64.40 30.24 -16.32
CA GLY A 17 63.50 30.72 -15.28
C GLY A 17 63.28 29.67 -14.18
N PRO A 18 62.86 30.10 -12.97
CA PRO A 18 62.63 29.18 -11.86
C PRO A 18 61.52 28.18 -12.23
N ILE A 19 61.83 26.90 -12.09
CA ILE A 19 60.87 25.82 -12.31
C ILE A 19 60.15 25.57 -10.98
N GLU A 20 58.84 25.78 -10.95
CA GLU A 20 58.01 25.41 -9.81
C GLU A 20 57.89 23.88 -9.74
N TRP A 21 58.68 23.28 -8.85
CA TRP A 21 58.65 21.84 -8.58
C TRP A 21 57.58 21.46 -7.54
N THR A 22 57.04 22.44 -6.82
CA THR A 22 56.04 22.22 -5.77
C THR A 22 54.66 21.94 -6.35
N LYS A 23 53.94 20.99 -5.75
CA LYS A 23 52.56 20.68 -6.14
C LYS A 23 51.62 21.82 -5.75
N GLY A 24 51.08 22.54 -6.74
CA GLY A 24 49.99 23.50 -6.55
C GLY A 24 48.68 22.80 -6.23
N VAL A 25 48.34 22.61 -4.95
CA VAL A 25 47.03 22.06 -4.56
C VAL A 25 46.02 23.20 -4.48
N PRO A 26 44.92 23.18 -5.27
CA PRO A 26 43.91 24.21 -5.20
C PRO A 26 43.17 24.15 -3.86
N LYS A 27 42.98 25.30 -3.22
CA LYS A 27 42.22 25.38 -1.96
C LYS A 27 40.73 25.13 -2.24
N PRO A 28 40.04 24.34 -1.40
CA PRO A 28 38.61 24.11 -1.58
C PRO A 28 37.84 25.43 -1.49
N LYS A 29 36.90 25.63 -2.42
CA LYS A 29 36.16 26.90 -2.54
C LYS A 29 35.24 27.15 -1.33
N TRP A 30 34.72 26.10 -0.71
CA TRP A 30 33.79 26.18 0.43
C TRP A 30 34.38 25.53 1.67
N SER A 31 34.20 26.21 2.82
CA SER A 31 34.48 25.63 4.13
C SER A 31 33.41 24.59 4.50
N GLY A 32 33.78 23.55 5.26
CA GLY A 32 32.86 22.50 5.70
C GLY A 32 31.64 23.07 6.44
N TYR A 33 31.82 24.11 7.26
CA TYR A 33 30.71 24.78 7.94
C TYR A 33 29.68 25.37 6.97
N LYS A 34 30.12 25.91 5.82
CA LYS A 34 29.22 26.45 4.79
C LYS A 34 28.43 25.33 4.11
N GLN A 35 29.05 24.17 3.91
CA GLN A 35 28.36 23.00 3.34
C GLN A 35 27.27 22.50 4.29
N PHE A 36 27.59 22.37 5.58
CA PHE A 36 26.61 21.97 6.59
C PHE A 36 25.47 22.97 6.76
N SER A 37 25.74 24.27 6.72
CA SER A 37 24.68 25.29 6.81
C SER A 37 23.72 25.21 5.62
N VAL A 38 24.25 25.04 4.40
CA VAL A 38 23.42 24.91 3.19
C VAL A 38 22.57 23.64 3.25
N PHE A 39 23.18 22.51 3.63
CA PHE A 39 22.48 21.24 3.76
C PHE A 39 21.35 21.31 4.80
N THR A 40 21.62 21.90 5.97
CA THR A 40 20.64 22.04 7.03
C THR A 40 19.51 22.98 6.61
N GLY A 41 19.82 24.11 5.96
CA GLY A 41 18.82 25.04 5.44
C GLY A 41 17.90 24.38 4.39
N PHE A 42 18.48 23.61 3.46
CA PHE A 42 17.71 22.86 2.47
C PHE A 42 16.81 21.81 3.11
N THR A 43 17.33 21.04 4.06
CA THR A 43 16.57 20.00 4.77
C THR A 43 15.39 20.58 5.54
N LEU A 44 15.58 21.69 6.25
CA LEU A 44 14.52 22.37 6.99
C LEU A 44 13.44 22.94 6.05
N ALA A 45 13.84 23.53 4.93
CA ALA A 45 12.90 24.04 3.94
C ALA A 45 12.06 22.91 3.31
N SER A 46 12.73 21.80 2.94
CA SER A 46 12.07 20.60 2.42
C SER A 46 11.07 20.03 3.42
N TRP A 47 11.46 19.91 4.69
CA TRP A 47 10.58 19.42 5.75
C TRP A 47 9.35 20.31 5.95
N ALA A 48 9.51 21.64 5.91
CA ALA A 48 8.40 22.58 6.03
C ALA A 48 7.40 22.46 4.87
N ILE A 49 7.88 22.27 3.64
CA ILE A 49 7.03 22.05 2.46
C ILE A 49 6.31 20.70 2.58
N TRP A 50 7.04 19.64 2.92
CA TRP A 50 6.47 18.31 3.12
C TRP A 50 5.39 18.29 4.19
N TYR A 51 5.63 18.92 5.34
CA TYR A 51 4.66 19.00 6.43
C TYR A 51 3.35 19.68 6.01
N ARG A 52 3.43 20.77 5.21
CA ARG A 52 2.24 21.40 4.65
C ARG A 52 1.50 20.48 3.67
N GLY A 53 2.22 19.76 2.83
CA GLY A 53 1.63 18.76 1.93
C GLY A 53 0.91 17.64 2.68
N GLU A 54 1.50 17.16 3.78
CA GLU A 54 0.90 16.12 4.61
C GLU A 54 -0.39 16.57 5.28
N LEU A 55 -0.48 17.83 5.73
CA LEU A 55 -1.71 18.40 6.27
C LEU A 55 -2.85 18.41 5.24
N VAL A 56 -2.55 18.77 3.98
CA VAL A 56 -3.52 18.74 2.88
C VAL A 56 -3.95 17.30 2.58
N ARG A 57 -2.99 16.39 2.42
CA ARG A 57 -3.27 14.96 2.18
C ARG A 57 -4.13 14.36 3.28
N ARG A 58 -3.88 14.73 4.54
CA ARG A 58 -4.66 14.26 5.69
C ARG A 58 -6.10 14.77 5.66
N ARG A 59 -6.32 16.01 5.21
CA ARG A 59 -7.66 16.57 5.00
C ARG A 59 -8.41 15.82 3.90
N GLU A 60 -7.77 15.57 2.76
CA GLU A 60 -8.37 14.83 1.64
C GLU A 60 -8.73 13.38 2.04
N MET A 61 -7.84 12.69 2.77
CA MET A 61 -8.12 11.35 3.30
C MET A 61 -9.30 11.35 4.28
N LEU A 62 -9.43 12.41 5.09
CA LEU A 62 -10.55 12.54 6.02
C LEU A 62 -11.86 12.74 5.27
N GLU A 63 -11.88 13.62 4.27
CA GLU A 63 -13.05 13.86 3.41
C GLU A 63 -13.52 12.58 2.72
N MET A 64 -12.59 11.82 2.11
CA MET A 64 -12.93 10.53 1.47
C MET A 64 -13.46 9.50 2.46
N ARG A 65 -12.94 9.50 3.70
CA ARG A 65 -13.42 8.60 4.76
C ARG A 65 -14.82 9.00 5.23
N GLU A 66 -15.07 10.29 5.41
CA GLU A 66 -16.40 10.81 5.77
C GLU A 66 -17.42 10.50 4.68
N ALA A 67 -17.07 10.69 3.40
CA ALA A 67 -17.91 10.30 2.28
C ALA A 67 -18.22 8.80 2.29
N ARG A 68 -17.23 7.94 2.57
CA ARG A 68 -17.45 6.49 2.71
C ARG A 68 -18.37 6.17 3.87
N ILE A 69 -18.18 6.78 5.04
CA ILE A 69 -19.04 6.58 6.23
C ILE A 69 -20.49 7.00 5.93
N ALA A 70 -20.68 8.10 5.20
CA ALA A 70 -22.01 8.57 4.82
C ALA A 70 -22.77 7.58 3.92
N VAL A 71 -22.06 6.93 2.98
CA VAL A 71 -22.66 5.98 2.03
C VAL A 71 -22.75 4.55 2.61
N TYR A 72 -21.88 4.20 3.56
CA TYR A 72 -21.81 2.88 4.18
C TYR A 72 -23.16 2.27 4.61
N PRO A 73 -24.07 2.98 5.31
CA PRO A 73 -25.34 2.39 5.74
C PRO A 73 -26.24 1.96 4.57
N LEU A 74 -26.16 2.63 3.42
CA LEU A 74 -26.93 2.25 2.23
C LEU A 74 -26.41 0.95 1.63
N ILE A 75 -25.09 0.87 1.41
CA ILE A 75 -24.44 -0.34 0.89
C ILE A 75 -24.68 -1.52 1.84
N GLU A 76 -24.59 -1.28 3.14
CA GLU A 76 -24.82 -2.31 4.16
C GLU A 76 -26.28 -2.80 4.15
N ALA A 77 -27.25 -1.89 4.01
CA ALA A 77 -28.66 -2.26 3.88
C ALA A 77 -28.93 -3.10 2.62
N GLU A 78 -28.35 -2.72 1.48
CA GLU A 78 -28.45 -3.49 0.23
C GLU A 78 -27.83 -4.88 0.39
N ARG A 79 -26.64 -4.97 0.99
CA ARG A 79 -25.96 -6.23 1.28
C ARG A 79 -26.79 -7.13 2.18
N HIS A 80 -27.34 -6.61 3.27
CA HIS A 80 -28.22 -7.36 4.16
C HIS A 80 -29.48 -7.86 3.45
N ARG A 81 -30.10 -7.04 2.59
CA ARG A 81 -31.25 -7.45 1.78
C ARG A 81 -30.91 -8.61 0.85
N LEU A 82 -29.82 -8.50 0.11
CA LEU A 82 -29.36 -9.56 -0.80
C LEU A 82 -29.04 -10.85 -0.04
N TYR A 83 -28.37 -10.72 1.11
CA TYR A 83 -28.05 -11.85 1.98
C TYR A 83 -29.29 -12.60 2.45
N LEU A 84 -30.30 -11.89 2.96
CA LEU A 84 -31.54 -12.49 3.43
C LEU A 84 -32.37 -13.10 2.29
N MET A 85 -32.40 -12.45 1.12
CA MET A 85 -33.06 -12.99 -0.08
C MET A 85 -32.43 -14.32 -0.50
N HIS A 86 -31.10 -14.40 -0.50
CA HIS A 86 -30.38 -15.63 -0.83
C HIS A 86 -30.64 -16.73 0.21
N CYS A 87 -30.56 -16.39 1.50
CA CYS A 87 -30.91 -17.30 2.59
C CYS A 87 -32.37 -17.79 2.54
N ARG A 88 -33.28 -17.00 1.97
CA ARG A 88 -34.66 -17.39 1.76
C ARG A 88 -34.78 -18.38 0.60
N LYS A 89 -34.11 -18.10 -0.52
CA LYS A 89 -34.05 -18.99 -1.68
C LYS A 89 -33.55 -20.39 -1.30
N ASN A 90 -32.44 -20.48 -0.56
CA ASN A 90 -31.91 -21.77 -0.10
C ASN A 90 -32.91 -22.54 0.77
N ARG A 91 -33.68 -21.85 1.62
CA ARG A 91 -34.71 -22.49 2.46
C ARG A 91 -35.92 -22.95 1.64
N ASP A 92 -36.31 -22.20 0.62
CA ASP A 92 -37.40 -22.59 -0.27
C ASP A 92 -36.98 -23.83 -1.10
N GLU A 93 -35.73 -23.89 -1.57
CA GLU A 93 -35.16 -25.09 -2.22
C GLU A 93 -35.04 -26.29 -1.26
N GLU A 94 -34.62 -26.06 -0.01
CA GLU A 94 -34.58 -27.10 1.03
C GLU A 94 -35.98 -27.68 1.30
N ASN A 95 -37.02 -26.83 1.37
CA ASN A 95 -38.41 -27.27 1.52
C ASN A 95 -38.85 -28.16 0.35
N GLU A 96 -38.54 -27.77 -0.88
CA GLU A 96 -38.90 -28.53 -2.08
C GLU A 96 -38.18 -29.88 -2.15
N LEU A 97 -36.89 -29.89 -1.80
CA LEU A 97 -36.05 -31.08 -1.81
C LEU A 97 -36.46 -32.08 -0.70
N MET A 98 -36.76 -31.58 0.51
CA MET A 98 -36.98 -32.41 1.70
C MET A 98 -38.46 -32.69 2.00
N LYS A 99 -39.40 -32.27 1.14
CA LYS A 99 -40.86 -32.42 1.33
C LYS A 99 -41.33 -33.84 1.66
N ASN A 100 -40.62 -34.86 1.15
CA ASN A 100 -41.01 -36.26 1.29
C ASN A 100 -40.31 -36.95 2.47
N HIS A 101 -39.40 -36.27 3.18
CA HIS A 101 -38.64 -36.87 4.27
C HIS A 101 -39.40 -36.76 5.60
N PRO A 102 -39.71 -37.88 6.27
CA PRO A 102 -40.46 -37.84 7.52
C PRO A 102 -39.65 -37.11 8.62
N GLY A 103 -40.30 -36.20 9.34
CA GLY A 103 -39.70 -35.49 10.48
C GLY A 103 -38.69 -34.41 10.13
N TRP A 104 -38.51 -34.06 8.84
CA TRP A 104 -37.66 -32.93 8.47
C TRP A 104 -38.36 -31.60 8.71
N ILE A 105 -37.68 -30.69 9.41
CA ILE A 105 -38.14 -29.32 9.64
C ILE A 105 -37.04 -28.40 9.16
N THR A 106 -37.33 -27.64 8.11
CA THR A 106 -36.39 -26.78 7.41
C THR A 106 -35.66 -25.80 8.33
N GLY A 107 -34.34 -25.72 8.17
CA GLY A 107 -33.47 -24.90 9.02
C GLY A 107 -33.24 -25.45 10.43
N THR A 108 -33.67 -26.68 10.72
CA THR A 108 -33.34 -27.40 11.95
C THR A 108 -32.82 -28.80 11.64
N LEU A 109 -31.98 -29.34 12.51
CA LEU A 109 -31.59 -30.73 12.45
C LEU A 109 -32.67 -31.56 13.14
N TYR A 110 -33.65 -32.06 12.36
CA TYR A 110 -34.76 -32.88 12.88
C TYR A 110 -35.46 -32.26 14.10
N GLY A 111 -35.83 -30.98 14.00
CA GLY A 111 -36.50 -30.23 15.07
C GLY A 111 -35.56 -29.65 16.15
N LYS A 112 -34.28 -30.00 16.15
CA LYS A 112 -33.27 -29.36 17.01
C LYS A 112 -32.54 -28.25 16.27
N ARG A 113 -32.40 -27.09 16.89
CA ARG A 113 -31.62 -25.99 16.31
C ARG A 113 -30.13 -26.40 16.24
N PRO A 114 -29.42 -26.11 15.14
CA PRO A 114 -27.99 -26.47 15.00
C PRO A 114 -27.11 -25.82 16.07
N TYR A 115 -27.45 -24.61 16.51
CA TYR A 115 -26.68 -23.86 17.49
C TYR A 115 -27.47 -23.63 18.78
N HIS A 116 -26.77 -23.71 19.91
CA HIS A 116 -27.31 -23.35 21.20
C HIS A 116 -27.40 -21.84 21.34
N ASN A 117 -28.62 -21.30 21.32
CA ASN A 117 -28.85 -19.86 21.33
C ASN A 117 -29.91 -19.46 22.37
N VAL A 118 -29.47 -19.33 23.62
CA VAL A 118 -30.34 -18.96 24.76
C VAL A 118 -30.90 -17.56 24.62
N ARG A 119 -30.14 -16.64 24.01
CA ARG A 119 -30.48 -15.21 23.91
C ARG A 119 -31.22 -14.84 22.62
N GLY A 120 -31.53 -15.81 21.76
CA GLY A 120 -32.23 -15.56 20.50
C GLY A 120 -31.51 -14.61 19.54
N ARG A 121 -30.18 -14.57 19.55
CA ARG A 121 -29.41 -13.73 18.61
C ARG A 121 -29.57 -14.19 17.17
N PHE A 122 -29.36 -13.29 16.22
CA PHE A 122 -29.21 -13.69 14.82
C PHE A 122 -28.00 -14.63 14.67
N ILE A 123 -28.14 -15.63 13.80
CA ILE A 123 -27.07 -16.59 13.51
C ILE A 123 -26.78 -16.45 12.01
N ASP A 124 -25.57 -16.03 11.70
CA ASP A 124 -25.08 -15.99 10.34
C ASP A 124 -24.97 -17.42 9.80
N GLN A 125 -25.43 -17.61 8.57
CA GLN A 125 -25.23 -18.85 7.84
C GLN A 125 -23.73 -19.05 7.56
N SER A 126 -23.25 -20.29 7.63
CA SER A 126 -21.89 -20.62 7.20
C SER A 126 -21.75 -20.34 5.70
N CYS A 127 -20.51 -20.10 5.24
CA CYS A 127 -20.23 -19.94 3.81
C CYS A 127 -20.72 -21.14 3.01
N GLU A 128 -20.53 -22.36 3.52
CA GLU A 128 -20.99 -23.59 2.88
C GLU A 128 -22.52 -23.62 2.71
N SER A 129 -23.26 -23.26 3.75
CA SER A 129 -24.74 -23.20 3.70
C SER A 129 -25.25 -22.07 2.81
N PHE A 130 -24.53 -20.94 2.76
CA PHE A 130 -24.87 -19.83 1.87
C PHE A 130 -24.63 -20.23 0.40
N TYR A 131 -23.49 -20.83 0.08
CA TYR A 131 -23.11 -21.21 -1.29
C TYR A 131 -23.54 -22.63 -1.71
N ALA A 132 -24.40 -23.31 -0.95
CA ALA A 132 -24.77 -24.71 -1.16
C ALA A 132 -25.26 -25.05 -2.59
N HIS A 133 -25.94 -24.10 -3.25
CA HIS A 133 -26.48 -24.29 -4.60
C HIS A 133 -25.65 -23.60 -5.71
N ASN A 134 -24.52 -22.99 -5.34
CA ASN A 134 -23.61 -22.34 -6.29
C ASN A 134 -22.54 -23.32 -6.78
N LYS A 135 -21.82 -22.97 -7.86
CA LYS A 135 -20.71 -23.81 -8.31
C LYS A 135 -19.58 -23.73 -7.28
N PRO A 136 -18.81 -24.81 -7.07
CA PRO A 136 -17.71 -24.82 -6.10
C PRO A 136 -16.70 -23.69 -6.31
N LYS A 137 -16.45 -23.31 -7.57
CA LYS A 137 -15.56 -22.20 -7.93
C LYS A 137 -16.07 -20.84 -7.41
N ASP A 138 -17.38 -20.61 -7.46
CA ASP A 138 -17.98 -19.35 -7.01
C ASP A 138 -17.85 -19.20 -5.48
N MET A 139 -17.83 -20.32 -4.75
CA MET A 139 -17.54 -20.31 -3.32
C MET A 139 -16.08 -19.92 -3.06
N THR A 140 -15.11 -20.58 -3.72
CA THR A 140 -13.69 -20.32 -3.49
C THR A 140 -13.30 -18.88 -3.82
N ASP A 141 -13.75 -18.36 -4.96
CA ASP A 141 -13.39 -17.03 -5.44
C ASP A 141 -13.92 -15.91 -4.51
N ASN A 142 -15.11 -16.11 -3.90
CA ASN A 142 -15.71 -15.16 -2.97
C ASN A 142 -15.19 -15.29 -1.53
N THR A 143 -14.68 -16.46 -1.14
CA THR A 143 -14.04 -16.67 0.17
C THR A 143 -12.57 -16.26 0.19
N ASP A 144 -11.94 -16.14 -0.98
CA ASP A 144 -10.53 -15.80 -1.07
C ASP A 144 -10.31 -14.37 -0.57
N SER A 145 -9.64 -14.26 0.57
CA SER A 145 -9.36 -13.01 1.33
C SER A 145 -8.76 -11.86 0.50
N LYS A 146 -8.24 -12.15 -0.70
CA LYS A 146 -7.67 -11.18 -1.64
C LYS A 146 -8.64 -10.05 -1.99
N PHE A 147 -9.93 -10.34 -2.14
CA PHE A 147 -10.93 -9.32 -2.49
C PHE A 147 -11.08 -8.23 -1.40
N TYR A 148 -11.09 -8.63 -0.13
CA TYR A 148 -11.20 -7.70 1.00
C TYR A 148 -9.88 -6.96 1.30
N HIS A 149 -8.74 -7.59 1.02
CA HIS A 149 -7.42 -6.98 1.23
C HIS A 149 -7.08 -5.89 0.20
N ASP A 150 -7.63 -5.95 -1.01
CA ASP A 150 -7.37 -4.94 -2.05
C ASP A 150 -8.32 -3.73 -1.98
N LEU A 151 -9.54 -3.87 -1.44
CA LEU A 151 -10.51 -2.76 -1.32
C LEU A 151 -10.16 -1.72 -0.23
N TRP A 152 -9.20 -2.04 0.65
CA TRP A 152 -8.81 -1.21 1.80
C TRP A 152 -7.33 -0.79 1.78
N LYS A 153 -6.60 -1.04 0.69
CA LYS A 153 -5.32 -0.39 0.39
C LYS A 153 -5.54 0.86 -0.46
#